data_AF-A0A3D5X5C3-F1
#
_entry.id   AF-A0A3D5X5C3-F1
#
_cell.length_a   1.000
_cell.length_b   1.000
_cell.length_c   1.000
_cell.angle_alpha   90.00
_cell.angle_beta   90.00
_cell.angle_gamma   90.00
#
_symmetry.space_group_name_H-M   'P 1'
#
loop_
_entity.id
_entity.type
_entity.pdbx_description
1 polymer ?
#
loop_
_entity_poly.entity_id
_entity_poly.type
_entity_poly.pdbx_seq_one_letter_code
_entity_poly.pdbx_strand_id
1 'polypeptide(L)'
;TPYECQLAFTHSFANWIRWMKENDVYDNTKIILVSDHGPSWWHFNGEYDTTAPIVWTDEDKISLERFLHLNPLLMVKEYHSSSPMKLDWRLMSNADVSAIAFGENDPTKTDSVSRTIQTFYTTWHQDLKTRTKYELKHAFEIKDWVYDLNNWTPINNE
;
A
#
# COMPACT_ATOMS: atom_id res chain seq x y z
N THR A 1 6.02 2.51 -18.89
CA THR A 1 5.62 3.52 -17.88
C THR A 1 5.01 2.82 -16.67
N PRO A 2 4.87 3.45 -15.50
CA PRO A 2 4.13 2.86 -14.37
C PRO A 2 2.72 2.38 -14.77
N TYR A 3 2.05 3.12 -15.65
CA TYR A 3 0.76 2.73 -16.22
C TYR A 3 0.81 1.42 -17.02
N GLU A 4 1.77 1.26 -17.93
CA GLU A 4 1.91 0.03 -18.73
C GLU A 4 2.21 -1.19 -17.84
N CYS A 5 3.04 -1.01 -16.80
CA CYS A 5 3.29 -2.05 -15.82
C CYS A 5 2.01 -2.44 -15.07
N GLN A 6 1.23 -1.45 -14.62
CA GLN A 6 -0.05 -1.69 -13.93
C GLN A 6 -1.07 -2.37 -14.86
N LEU A 7 -1.13 -1.98 -16.12
CA LEU A 7 -2.00 -2.59 -17.13
C LEU A 7 -1.64 -4.07 -17.34
N ALA A 8 -0.35 -4.36 -17.58
CA ALA A 8 0.15 -5.73 -17.77
C ALA A 8 -0.10 -6.60 -16.53
N PHE A 9 0.12 -6.05 -15.34
CA PHE A 9 -0.21 -6.68 -14.07
C PHE A 9 -1.70 -7.02 -13.99
N THR A 10 -2.57 -6.04 -14.24
CA THR A 10 -4.03 -6.20 -14.12
C THR A 10 -4.55 -7.27 -15.07
N HIS A 11 -4.06 -7.32 -16.31
CA HIS A 11 -4.40 -8.37 -17.27
C HIS A 11 -3.94 -9.76 -16.80
N SER A 12 -2.71 -9.86 -16.31
CA SER A 12 -2.14 -11.13 -15.82
C SER A 12 -2.89 -11.62 -14.58
N PHE A 13 -3.18 -10.72 -13.65
CA PHE A 13 -3.96 -11.00 -12.46
C PHE A 13 -5.39 -11.44 -12.80
N ALA A 14 -6.06 -10.76 -13.72
CA ALA A 14 -7.39 -11.15 -14.18
C ALA A 14 -7.40 -12.55 -14.82
N ASN A 15 -6.36 -12.89 -15.59
CA ASN A 15 -6.22 -14.23 -16.17
C ASN A 15 -6.00 -15.30 -15.08
N TRP A 16 -5.19 -15.00 -14.07
CA TRP A 16 -5.00 -15.89 -12.92
C TRP A 16 -6.31 -16.10 -12.14
N ILE A 17 -7.06 -15.04 -11.86
CA ILE A 17 -8.38 -15.15 -11.22
C ILE A 17 -9.35 -15.96 -12.07
N ARG A 18 -9.37 -15.79 -13.39
CA ARG A 18 -10.21 -16.59 -14.29
C ARG A 18 -9.83 -18.07 -14.21
N TRP A 19 -8.55 -18.37 -14.29
CA TRP A 19 -8.05 -19.74 -14.13
C TRP A 19 -8.46 -20.34 -12.79
N MET A 20 -8.35 -19.61 -11.68
CA MET A 20 -8.78 -20.10 -10.36
C MET A 20 -10.27 -20.44 -10.31
N LYS A 21 -11.12 -19.66 -11.01
CA LYS A 21 -12.56 -19.90 -11.11
C LYS A 21 -12.87 -21.11 -12.00
N GLU A 22 -12.20 -21.23 -13.14
CA GLU A 22 -12.34 -22.38 -14.06
C GLU A 22 -11.91 -23.70 -13.43
N ASN A 23 -11.07 -23.66 -12.39
CA ASN A 23 -10.59 -24.84 -11.66
C ASN A 23 -11.24 -25.01 -10.28
N ASP A 24 -12.33 -24.28 -9.98
CA ASP A 24 -13.09 -24.38 -8.72
C ASP A 24 -12.27 -24.16 -7.44
N VAL A 25 -11.12 -23.48 -7.52
CA VAL A 25 -10.26 -23.18 -6.35
C VAL A 25 -10.43 -21.75 -5.83
N TYR A 26 -11.01 -20.84 -6.62
CA TYR A 26 -11.15 -19.43 -6.24
C TYR A 26 -11.91 -19.24 -4.92
N ASP A 27 -13.07 -19.88 -4.77
CA ASP A 27 -13.94 -19.65 -3.60
C ASP A 27 -13.31 -20.19 -2.31
N ASN A 28 -12.67 -21.36 -2.37
CA ASN A 28 -12.00 -21.98 -1.22
C ASN A 28 -10.55 -21.49 -1.00
N THR A 29 -10.15 -20.39 -1.65
CA THR A 29 -8.82 -19.78 -1.44
C THR A 29 -8.96 -18.38 -0.86
N LYS A 30 -8.24 -18.09 0.24
CA LYS A 30 -7.98 -16.71 0.68
C LYS A 30 -6.88 -16.12 -0.19
N ILE A 31 -7.12 -14.93 -0.72
CA ILE A 31 -6.15 -14.21 -1.57
C ILE A 31 -5.78 -12.92 -0.87
N ILE A 32 -4.49 -12.73 -0.64
CA ILE A 32 -3.92 -11.46 -0.16
C ILE A 32 -2.93 -11.02 -1.23
N LEU A 33 -3.26 -9.92 -1.91
CA LEU A 33 -2.40 -9.28 -2.89
C LEU A 33 -1.85 -8.01 -2.26
N VAL A 34 -0.53 -7.89 -2.20
CA VAL A 34 0.17 -6.75 -1.61
C VAL A 34 1.25 -6.26 -2.57
N SER A 35 1.31 -4.95 -2.79
CA SER A 35 2.45 -4.28 -3.41
C SER A 35 3.46 -3.90 -2.33
N ASP A 36 4.74 -4.10 -2.58
CA ASP A 36 5.80 -3.76 -1.62
C ASP A 36 5.94 -2.23 -1.45
N HIS A 37 5.67 -1.48 -2.52
CA HIS A 37 5.61 -0.03 -2.51
C HIS A 37 4.56 0.50 -3.51
N GLY A 38 4.23 1.78 -3.40
CA GLY A 38 3.46 2.52 -4.39
C GLY A 38 4.31 2.92 -5.61
N PRO A 39 3.72 3.62 -6.59
CA PRO A 39 4.42 3.92 -7.84
C PRO A 39 5.62 4.87 -7.63
N SER A 40 6.63 4.71 -8.49
CA SER A 40 7.87 5.50 -8.50
C SER A 40 8.02 6.16 -9.86
N TRP A 41 8.23 7.48 -9.89
CA TRP A 41 8.27 8.29 -11.12
C TRP A 41 9.67 8.60 -11.62
N TRP A 42 10.70 7.96 -11.07
CA TRP A 42 12.12 8.26 -11.32
C TRP A 42 12.52 8.20 -12.82
N HIS A 43 11.69 7.59 -13.67
CA HIS A 43 11.93 7.47 -15.11
C HIS A 43 10.80 8.03 -15.99
N PHE A 44 9.86 8.80 -15.43
CA PHE A 44 8.72 9.33 -16.17
C PHE A 44 8.42 10.79 -15.82
N ASN A 45 8.64 11.69 -16.79
CA ASN A 45 8.37 13.13 -16.64
C ASN A 45 6.98 13.47 -17.19
N GLY A 46 5.93 13.02 -16.51
CA GLY A 46 4.54 13.29 -16.88
C GLY A 46 3.70 13.69 -15.68
N GLU A 47 2.55 14.30 -15.94
CA GLU A 47 1.58 14.65 -14.89
C GLU A 47 1.03 13.39 -14.21
N TYR A 48 0.77 13.48 -12.91
CA TYR A 48 0.07 12.46 -12.16
C TYR A 48 -1.34 12.94 -11.83
N ASP A 49 -2.32 12.05 -12.00
CA ASP A 49 -3.69 12.21 -11.51
C ASP A 49 -3.98 11.03 -10.59
N THR A 50 -4.71 11.28 -9.51
CA THR A 50 -5.06 10.26 -8.53
C THR A 50 -6.49 10.44 -8.07
N THR A 51 -7.22 9.33 -7.99
CA THR A 51 -8.57 9.28 -7.42
C THR A 51 -8.55 9.07 -5.91
N ALA A 52 -7.35 9.01 -5.30
CA ALA A 52 -7.21 8.99 -3.86
C ALA A 52 -7.91 10.22 -3.25
N PRO A 53 -8.64 10.07 -2.13
CA PRO A 53 -9.39 11.15 -1.50
C PRO A 53 -8.47 12.09 -0.71
N ILE A 54 -7.49 12.66 -1.40
CA ILE A 54 -6.45 13.55 -0.87
C ILE A 54 -7.08 14.92 -0.59
N VAL A 55 -7.08 15.34 0.67
CA VAL A 55 -7.72 16.60 1.10
C VAL A 55 -6.72 17.72 1.43
N TRP A 56 -5.49 17.64 0.94
CA TRP A 56 -4.47 18.67 1.17
C TRP A 56 -3.85 19.18 -0.13
N THR A 57 -3.34 20.40 -0.06
CA THR A 57 -2.55 21.06 -1.12
C THR A 57 -1.13 21.43 -0.64
N ASP A 58 -0.79 21.10 0.60
CA ASP A 58 0.50 21.39 1.22
C ASP A 58 1.52 20.31 0.84
N GLU A 59 2.49 20.66 0.01
CA GLU A 59 3.59 19.76 -0.42
C GLU A 59 4.81 19.83 0.51
N ASP A 60 4.84 20.73 1.50
CA ASP A 60 6.02 20.96 2.34
C ASP A 60 6.25 19.81 3.33
N LYS A 61 5.17 19.23 3.89
CA LYS A 61 5.28 18.05 4.77
C LYS A 61 5.59 16.77 3.99
N ILE A 62 4.83 16.52 2.93
CA ILE A 62 5.04 15.39 2.03
C ILE A 62 4.51 15.73 0.64
N SER A 63 5.39 15.63 -0.37
CA SER A 63 5.00 15.76 -1.77
C SER A 63 4.02 14.65 -2.17
N LEU A 64 3.12 14.94 -3.11
CA LEU A 64 2.18 13.93 -3.62
C LEU A 64 2.88 12.67 -4.16
N GLU A 65 4.01 12.81 -4.84
CA GLU A 65 4.80 11.67 -5.32
C GLU A 65 5.20 10.71 -4.17
N ARG A 66 5.82 11.25 -3.10
CA ARG A 66 6.20 10.45 -1.92
C ARG A 66 4.99 9.86 -1.22
N PHE A 67 3.89 10.61 -1.13
CA PHE A 67 2.65 10.09 -0.57
C PHE A 67 2.19 8.86 -1.35
N LEU A 68 2.08 8.95 -2.68
CA LEU A 68 1.68 7.83 -3.52
C LEU A 68 2.66 6.64 -3.40
N HIS A 69 3.96 6.91 -3.31
CA HIS A 69 4.97 5.87 -3.11
C HIS A 69 4.81 5.12 -1.78
N LEU A 70 4.42 5.80 -0.70
CA LEU A 70 4.19 5.19 0.62
C LEU A 70 2.83 4.48 0.76
N ASN A 71 1.95 4.60 -0.24
CA ASN A 71 0.60 4.04 -0.24
C ASN A 71 0.45 2.94 -1.31
N PRO A 72 0.94 1.72 -1.03
CA PRO A 72 0.81 0.58 -1.94
C PRO A 72 -0.62 0.02 -2.01
N LEU A 73 -0.89 -0.77 -3.05
CA LEU A 73 -2.12 -1.55 -3.17
C LEU A 73 -2.13 -2.73 -2.19
N LEU A 74 -3.22 -2.88 -1.44
CA LEU A 74 -3.58 -4.07 -0.68
C LEU A 74 -5.00 -4.52 -1.07
N MET A 75 -5.14 -5.79 -1.47
CA MET A 75 -6.44 -6.40 -1.74
C MET A 75 -6.56 -7.71 -0.95
N VAL A 76 -7.71 -7.90 -0.30
CA VAL A 76 -8.00 -9.09 0.50
C VAL A 76 -9.32 -9.70 0.05
N LYS A 77 -9.29 -10.99 -0.28
CA LYS A 77 -10.46 -11.82 -0.54
C LYS A 77 -10.47 -12.96 0.47
N GLU A 78 -11.57 -13.08 1.21
CA GLU A 78 -11.75 -14.14 2.20
C GLU A 78 -12.26 -15.45 1.58
N TYR A 79 -12.13 -16.55 2.32
CA TYR A 79 -12.78 -17.81 1.95
C TYR A 79 -14.29 -17.61 1.74
N HIS A 80 -14.80 -18.20 0.67
CA HIS A 80 -16.23 -18.21 0.32
C HIS A 80 -16.91 -16.83 0.25
N SER A 81 -16.14 -15.75 0.07
CA SER A 81 -16.71 -14.40 -0.02
C SER A 81 -17.40 -14.19 -1.37
N SER A 82 -18.69 -13.87 -1.36
CA SER A 82 -19.49 -13.53 -2.54
C SER A 82 -19.84 -12.03 -2.64
N SER A 83 -19.38 -11.23 -1.67
CA SER A 83 -19.65 -9.80 -1.65
C SER A 83 -18.96 -9.07 -2.81
N PRO A 84 -19.56 -8.00 -3.35
CA PRO A 84 -18.89 -7.11 -4.29
C PRO A 84 -17.58 -6.57 -3.69
N MET A 85 -16.63 -6.25 -4.57
CA MET A 85 -15.42 -5.53 -4.16
C MET A 85 -15.79 -4.18 -3.53
N LYS A 86 -15.12 -3.84 -2.44
CA LYS A 86 -15.35 -2.59 -1.69
C LYS A 86 -14.01 -1.91 -1.46
N LEU A 87 -14.05 -0.59 -1.39
CA LEU A 87 -12.91 0.21 -0.95
C LEU A 87 -12.85 0.20 0.58
N ASP A 88 -11.63 0.25 1.09
CA ASP A 88 -11.32 0.29 2.51
C ASP A 88 -10.26 1.36 2.76
N TRP A 89 -10.57 2.26 3.68
CA TRP A 89 -9.73 3.43 3.99
C TRP A 89 -9.19 3.38 5.42
N ARG A 90 -9.32 2.24 6.12
CA ARG A 90 -8.71 2.03 7.44
C ARG A 90 -7.18 2.10 7.34
N LEU A 91 -6.55 2.57 8.41
CA LEU A 91 -5.09 2.65 8.50
C LEU A 91 -4.48 1.25 8.59
N MET A 92 -3.79 0.85 7.53
CA MET A 92 -3.07 -0.42 7.43
C MET A 92 -1.67 -0.20 6.87
N SER A 93 -0.80 -1.18 7.09
CA SER A 93 0.56 -1.23 6.59
C SER A 93 0.85 -2.62 6.01
N ASN A 94 1.92 -2.74 5.20
CA ASN A 94 2.37 -4.04 4.71
C ASN A 94 2.73 -5.02 5.85
N ALA A 95 3.07 -4.53 7.04
CA ALA A 95 3.33 -5.38 8.21
C ALA A 95 2.06 -6.10 8.70
N ASP A 96 0.88 -5.59 8.38
CA ASP A 96 -0.39 -6.22 8.74
C ASP A 96 -0.71 -7.46 7.90
N VAL A 97 -0.03 -7.69 6.77
CA VAL A 97 -0.28 -8.84 5.90
C VAL A 97 -0.16 -10.17 6.66
N SER A 98 0.79 -10.26 7.61
CA SER A 98 0.91 -11.45 8.46
C SER A 98 -0.32 -11.62 9.35
N ALA A 99 -0.76 -10.55 10.01
CA ALA A 99 -1.98 -10.54 10.83
C ALA A 99 -3.23 -10.93 10.01
N ILE A 100 -3.34 -10.41 8.79
CA ILE A 100 -4.43 -10.73 7.85
C ILE A 100 -4.35 -12.21 7.43
N ALA A 101 -3.16 -12.73 7.15
CA ALA A 101 -2.98 -14.12 6.70
C ALA A 101 -3.36 -15.13 7.79
N PHE A 102 -2.96 -14.88 9.03
CA PHE A 102 -3.10 -15.84 10.14
C PHE A 102 -4.25 -15.53 11.11
N GLY A 103 -4.87 -14.35 10.99
CA GLY A 103 -6.02 -13.94 11.80
C GLY A 103 -5.68 -13.32 13.15
N GLU A 104 -4.39 -13.20 13.50
CA GLU A 104 -3.95 -12.60 14.77
C GLU A 104 -3.97 -11.07 14.67
N ASN A 105 -4.90 -10.41 15.37
CA ASN A 105 -5.09 -8.94 15.30
C ASN A 105 -5.33 -8.43 13.87
N ASP A 106 -6.05 -9.19 13.04
CA ASP A 106 -6.37 -8.83 11.66
C ASP A 106 -7.14 -7.49 11.59
N PRO A 107 -6.52 -6.40 11.07
CA PRO A 107 -7.17 -5.09 11.02
C PRO A 107 -8.35 -5.05 10.06
N THR A 108 -8.51 -6.06 9.19
CA THR A 108 -9.67 -6.15 8.30
C THR A 108 -10.94 -6.60 9.01
N LYS A 109 -10.83 -7.21 10.20
CA LYS A 109 -11.95 -7.76 10.98
C LYS A 109 -12.47 -6.85 12.07
N THR A 110 -11.76 -5.77 12.38
CA THR A 110 -12.18 -4.84 13.42
C THR A 110 -12.95 -3.67 12.81
N ASP A 111 -13.99 -3.22 13.48
CA ASP A 111 -14.52 -1.89 13.21
C ASP A 111 -13.43 -0.86 13.53
N SER A 112 -13.35 0.20 12.72
CA SER A 112 -12.27 1.20 12.70
C SER A 112 -11.74 1.52 14.10
N VAL A 113 -10.55 1.00 14.42
CA VAL A 113 -9.82 1.38 15.63
C VAL A 113 -8.94 2.57 15.31
N SER A 114 -8.94 3.56 16.22
CA SER A 114 -7.90 4.57 16.15
C SER A 114 -6.55 3.88 16.30
N ARG A 115 -5.63 4.17 15.39
CA ARG A 115 -4.34 3.47 15.25
C ARG A 115 -3.25 4.45 14.91
N THR A 116 -2.04 4.13 15.34
CA THR A 116 -0.84 4.86 14.94
C THR A 116 0.16 3.88 14.34
N ILE A 117 0.70 4.20 13.17
CA ILE A 117 1.74 3.42 12.49
C ILE A 117 2.92 4.31 12.16
N GLN A 118 4.10 3.73 12.03
CA GLN A 118 5.28 4.42 11.51
C GLN A 118 5.53 4.01 10.07
N THR A 119 5.93 4.96 9.24
CA THR A 119 6.36 4.72 7.87
C THR A 119 7.61 5.53 7.57
N PHE A 120 8.37 5.11 6.57
CA PHE A 120 9.58 5.82 6.14
C PHE A 120 9.79 5.69 4.64
N TYR A 121 10.47 6.68 4.08
CA TYR A 121 10.94 6.69 2.72
C TYR A 121 12.46 6.54 2.71
N THR A 122 12.94 5.58 1.92
CA THR A 122 14.37 5.35 1.65
C THR A 122 14.57 5.14 0.16
N THR A 123 15.78 5.40 -0.32
CA THR A 123 16.17 5.12 -1.70
C THR A 123 16.86 3.77 -1.81
N TRP A 124 16.76 3.16 -3.00
CA TRP A 124 17.55 1.99 -3.34
C TRP A 124 19.05 2.35 -3.42
N HIS A 125 19.92 1.40 -3.09
CA HIS A 125 21.36 1.56 -3.16
C HIS A 125 22.04 0.36 -3.84
N GLN A 126 23.08 0.60 -4.63
CA GLN A 126 23.81 -0.48 -5.31
C GLN A 126 24.58 -1.39 -4.33
N ASP A 127 25.02 -0.82 -3.21
CA ASP A 127 25.82 -1.46 -2.18
C ASP A 127 24.98 -2.11 -1.06
N LEU A 128 23.68 -2.36 -1.27
CA LEU A 128 22.77 -2.92 -0.25
C LEU A 128 23.32 -4.16 0.47
N LYS A 129 24.14 -4.99 -0.20
CA LYS A 129 24.74 -6.21 0.36
C LYS A 129 25.84 -5.95 1.39
N THR A 130 26.57 -4.84 1.26
CA THR A 130 27.74 -4.51 2.08
C THR A 130 27.50 -3.33 3.00
N ARG A 131 26.40 -2.60 2.78
CA ARG A 131 26.01 -1.43 3.54
C ARG A 131 25.59 -1.81 4.96
N THR A 132 26.15 -1.11 5.94
CA THR A 132 25.84 -1.30 7.37
C THR A 132 25.02 -0.16 7.97
N LYS A 133 24.78 0.92 7.19
CA LYS A 133 23.96 2.07 7.57
C LYS A 133 22.99 2.41 6.45
N TYR A 134 21.71 2.54 6.78
CA TYR A 134 20.66 2.90 5.84
C TYR A 134 20.21 4.33 6.12
N GLU A 135 20.07 5.11 5.06
CA GLU A 135 19.60 6.48 5.16
C GLU A 135 18.07 6.48 5.08
N LEU A 136 17.42 6.94 6.15
CA LEU A 136 16.01 7.26 6.12
C LEU A 136 15.86 8.70 5.65
N LYS A 137 15.39 8.90 4.41
CA LYS A 137 15.20 10.23 3.83
C LYS A 137 14.09 10.99 4.54
N HIS A 138 12.99 10.28 4.83
CA HIS A 138 11.86 10.80 5.59
C HIS A 138 11.29 9.69 6.46
N ALA A 139 10.81 10.04 7.64
CA ALA A 139 10.09 9.14 8.52
C ALA A 139 8.90 9.89 9.11
N PHE A 140 7.78 9.18 9.28
CA PHE A 140 6.53 9.74 9.75
C PHE A 140 5.87 8.78 10.71
N GLU A 141 5.25 9.35 11.73
CA GLU A 141 4.18 8.71 12.48
C GLU A 141 2.84 9.15 11.88
N ILE A 142 1.98 8.19 11.55
CA ILE A 142 0.65 8.43 10.96
C ILE A 142 -0.39 7.93 11.94
N LYS A 143 -1.34 8.79 12.29
CA LYS A 143 -2.49 8.43 13.14
C LYS A 143 -3.78 8.37 12.32
N ASP A 144 -4.52 7.28 12.40
CA ASP A 144 -5.81 7.12 11.73
C ASP A 144 -5.73 7.37 10.20
N TRP A 145 -6.49 8.31 9.65
CA TRP A 145 -6.72 8.38 8.21
C TRP A 145 -5.54 8.99 7.45
N VAL A 146 -4.92 8.19 6.58
CA VAL A 146 -3.70 8.54 5.83
C VAL A 146 -3.90 9.75 4.91
N TYR A 147 -5.13 10.03 4.48
CA TYR A 147 -5.42 11.09 3.53
C TYR A 147 -5.70 12.46 4.17
N ASP A 148 -5.62 12.56 5.50
CA ASP A 148 -5.59 13.86 6.19
C ASP A 148 -4.16 14.15 6.64
N LEU A 149 -3.56 15.20 6.08
CA LEU A 149 -2.17 15.55 6.37
C LEU A 149 -1.95 16.01 7.84
N ASN A 150 -3.00 16.34 8.59
CA ASN A 150 -2.91 16.61 10.02
C ASN A 150 -2.56 15.35 10.84
N ASN A 151 -2.79 14.17 10.27
CA ASN A 151 -2.46 12.90 10.89
C ASN A 151 -1.00 12.49 10.74
N TRP A 152 -0.21 13.24 9.95
CA TRP A 152 1.19 12.96 9.68
C TRP A 152 2.09 13.82 10.56
N THR A 153 2.88 13.16 11.41
CA THR A 153 3.90 13.80 12.25
C THR A 153 5.28 13.38 11.77
N PRO A 154 6.13 14.31 11.27
CA PRO A 154 7.50 14.00 10.92
C PRO A 154 8.28 13.48 12.13
N ILE A 155 9.04 12.40 11.94
CA ILE A 155 9.99 11.92 12.93
C ILE A 155 11.34 12.57 12.58
N ASN A 156 11.78 13.50 13.42
CA ASN A 156 13.11 14.08 13.27
C ASN A 156 14.14 13.02 13.64
N ASN A 157 14.93 12.59 12.66
CA ASN A 157 16.07 11.72 12.91
C ASN A 157 17.22 12.61 13.44
N GLU A 158 17.63 12.41 14.69
CA GLU A 158 18.88 12.96 15.23
C GLU A 158 20.12 12.39 14.52
#